data_AF-A0A9E5S7H9-F1
#
_entry.id   AF-A0A9E5S7H9-F1
#
_cell.length_a   1.000
_cell.length_b   1.000
_cell.length_c   1.000
_cell.angle_alpha   90.00
_cell.angle_beta   90.00
_cell.angle_gamma   90.00
#
_symmetry.space_group_name_H-M   'P 1'
#
loop_
_entity.id
_entity.type
_entity.pdbx_description
1 polymer ?
#
loop_
_entity_poly.entity_id
_entity_poly.type
_entity_poly.pdbx_seq_one_letter_code
_entity_poly.pdbx_strand_id
1 'polypeptide(L)'
;MISSEKLREIRKLRGKTQKEVAIMSGLTPTAIRNYELGLRSPSDEQLEIIAQALECNSSALRSHDLKNNFDIYQIIFDLEERFEFRPIIEGGIPSLLGGNPEFIDFLVEWKEMKDKHFHEEITDEELRNWKLSYPLKSKHYKK
;
A
#
# COMPACT_ATOMS: atom_id res chain seq x y z
N MET A 1 -4.68 -0.45 -12.27
CA MET A 1 -4.85 -1.90 -12.59
C MET A 1 -4.56 -2.69 -11.31
N ILE A 2 -4.93 -3.96 -11.21
CA ILE A 2 -4.63 -4.78 -10.03
C ILE A 2 -3.25 -5.40 -10.21
N SER A 3 -2.45 -5.43 -9.15
CA SER A 3 -1.15 -6.08 -9.15
C SER A 3 -1.30 -7.54 -8.73
N SER A 4 -1.20 -8.45 -9.70
CA SER A 4 -1.18 -9.90 -9.46
C SER A 4 -0.01 -10.31 -8.54
N GLU A 5 1.13 -9.62 -8.69
CA GLU A 5 2.31 -9.78 -7.83
C GLU A 5 2.02 -9.39 -6.39
N LYS A 6 1.49 -8.18 -6.13
CA LYS A 6 1.17 -7.74 -4.76
C LYS A 6 0.11 -8.61 -4.12
N LEU A 7 -0.88 -9.08 -4.87
CA LEU A 7 -1.89 -10.02 -4.35
C LEU A 7 -1.23 -11.30 -3.82
N ARG A 8 -0.38 -11.92 -4.64
CA ARG A 8 0.36 -13.13 -4.27
C ARG A 8 1.31 -12.89 -3.09
N GLU A 9 1.97 -11.74 -3.10
CA GLU A 9 2.92 -11.34 -2.07
C GLU A 9 2.24 -11.17 -0.71
N ILE A 10 1.19 -10.34 -0.63
CA ILE A 10 0.42 -10.13 0.61
C ILE A 10 -0.12 -11.46 1.11
N ARG A 11 -0.69 -12.29 0.23
CA ARG A 11 -1.18 -13.62 0.63
C ARG A 11 -0.09 -14.46 1.31
N LYS A 12 1.10 -14.56 0.71
CA LYS A 12 2.22 -15.31 1.28
C LYS A 12 2.67 -14.74 2.61
N LEU A 13 2.73 -13.41 2.72
CA LEU A 13 3.12 -12.71 3.93
C LEU A 13 2.08 -12.89 5.06
N ARG A 14 0.82 -13.18 4.73
CA ARG A 14 -0.21 -13.61 5.70
C ARG A 14 -0.17 -15.11 6.03
N GLY A 15 0.77 -15.86 5.45
CA GLY A 15 0.85 -17.32 5.62
C GLY A 15 -0.33 -18.08 5.03
N LYS A 16 -1.12 -17.47 4.13
CA LYS A 16 -2.35 -18.08 3.60
C LYS A 16 -2.11 -18.80 2.29
N THR A 17 -2.81 -19.90 2.08
CA THR A 17 -2.94 -20.60 0.79
C THR A 17 -3.98 -19.93 -0.09
N GLN A 18 -3.93 -20.18 -1.41
CA GLN A 18 -4.97 -19.69 -2.34
C GLN A 18 -6.38 -20.20 -1.96
N LYS A 19 -6.45 -21.43 -1.40
CA LYS A 19 -7.70 -22.03 -0.94
C LYS A 19 -8.27 -21.31 0.27
N GLU A 20 -7.43 -20.96 1.25
CA GLU A 20 -7.87 -20.22 2.44
C GLU A 20 -8.36 -18.82 2.07
N VAL A 21 -7.64 -18.08 1.22
CA VAL A 21 -8.10 -16.76 0.75
C VAL A 21 -9.45 -16.89 0.04
N ALA A 22 -9.62 -17.90 -0.82
CA ALA A 22 -10.87 -18.12 -1.54
C ALA A 22 -12.04 -18.39 -0.59
N ILE A 23 -11.84 -19.22 0.44
CA ILE A 23 -12.85 -19.49 1.47
C ILE A 23 -13.20 -18.20 2.22
N MET A 24 -12.20 -17.45 2.67
CA MET A 24 -12.39 -16.20 3.41
C MET A 24 -13.08 -15.11 2.57
N SER A 25 -12.83 -15.10 1.27
CA SER A 25 -13.39 -14.10 0.35
C SER A 25 -14.70 -14.55 -0.33
N GLY A 26 -15.20 -15.75 -0.06
CA GLY A 26 -16.37 -16.33 -0.76
C GLY A 26 -16.15 -16.56 -2.26
N LEU A 27 -14.88 -16.66 -2.71
CA LEU A 27 -14.52 -16.89 -4.11
C LEU A 27 -14.07 -18.34 -4.33
N THR A 28 -13.81 -18.70 -5.58
CA THR A 28 -13.24 -20.03 -5.90
C THR A 28 -11.70 -19.99 -5.86
N PRO A 29 -11.02 -21.08 -5.46
CA PRO A 29 -9.56 -21.15 -5.52
C PRO A 29 -9.01 -20.89 -6.92
N THR A 30 -9.74 -21.31 -7.96
CA THR A 30 -9.42 -21.03 -9.37
C THR A 30 -9.45 -19.53 -9.69
N ALA A 31 -10.41 -18.78 -9.13
CA ALA A 31 -10.46 -17.33 -9.30
C ALA A 31 -9.23 -16.66 -8.68
N ILE A 32 -8.89 -16.97 -7.42
CA ILE A 32 -7.70 -16.44 -6.74
C ILE A 32 -6.43 -16.75 -7.54
N ARG A 33 -6.27 -18.00 -8.01
CA ARG A 33 -5.14 -18.39 -8.84
C ARG A 33 -5.07 -17.59 -10.14
N ASN A 34 -6.19 -17.38 -10.83
CA ASN A 34 -6.21 -16.62 -12.07
C ASN A 34 -5.85 -15.15 -11.86
N TYR A 35 -6.26 -14.55 -10.73
CA TYR A 35 -5.88 -13.20 -10.36
C TYR A 35 -4.38 -13.09 -10.05
N GLU A 36 -3.82 -14.03 -9.29
CA GLU A 36 -2.37 -14.06 -9.00
C GLU A 36 -1.49 -14.35 -10.23
N LEU A 37 -2.06 -14.98 -11.26
CA LEU A 37 -1.38 -15.20 -12.55
C LEU A 37 -1.61 -14.06 -13.55
N GLY A 38 -2.42 -13.06 -13.21
CA GLY A 38 -2.79 -11.96 -14.12
C GLY A 38 -3.65 -12.41 -15.32
N LEU A 39 -4.24 -13.61 -15.27
CA LEU A 39 -5.10 -14.13 -16.33
C LEU A 39 -6.49 -13.50 -16.32
N ARG A 40 -6.89 -12.94 -15.17
CA ARG A 40 -8.13 -12.19 -14.96
C ARG A 40 -7.86 -11.08 -13.93
N SER A 41 -8.73 -10.09 -13.90
CA SER A 41 -8.78 -9.06 -12.87
C SER A 41 -10.09 -9.19 -12.08
N PRO A 42 -10.08 -9.12 -10.74
CA PRO A 42 -11.32 -9.03 -9.98
C PRO A 42 -12.03 -7.69 -10.22
N SER A 43 -13.34 -7.66 -10.01
CA SER A 43 -14.09 -6.40 -9.90
C SER A 43 -13.65 -5.61 -8.66
N ASP A 44 -14.03 -4.33 -8.56
CA ASP A 44 -13.72 -3.53 -7.36
C ASP A 44 -14.34 -4.13 -6.09
N GLU A 45 -15.56 -4.67 -6.18
CA GLU A 45 -16.20 -5.39 -5.06
C GLU A 45 -15.42 -6.65 -4.65
N GLN A 46 -15.01 -7.46 -5.63
CA GLN A 46 -14.19 -8.66 -5.36
C GLN A 46 -12.83 -8.28 -4.79
N LEU A 47 -12.23 -7.18 -5.26
CA LEU A 47 -10.97 -6.67 -4.75
C LEU A 47 -11.09 -6.27 -3.28
N GLU A 48 -12.19 -5.64 -2.90
CA GLU A 48 -12.44 -5.23 -1.51
C GLU A 48 -12.62 -6.44 -0.59
N ILE A 49 -13.39 -7.45 -1.02
CA ILE A 49 -13.55 -8.69 -0.24
C ILE A 49 -12.22 -9.45 -0.12
N ILE A 50 -11.40 -9.48 -1.18
CA ILE A 50 -10.04 -10.06 -1.14
C ILE A 50 -9.14 -9.26 -0.18
N ALA A 51 -9.20 -7.93 -0.22
CA ALA A 51 -8.42 -7.06 0.66
C ALA A 51 -8.77 -7.28 2.14
N GLN A 52 -10.06 -7.43 2.44
CA GLN A 52 -10.53 -7.81 3.77
C GLN A 52 -10.01 -9.18 4.21
N ALA A 53 -10.09 -10.19 3.34
CA ALA A 53 -9.56 -11.54 3.61
C ALA A 53 -8.04 -11.55 3.84
N LEU A 54 -7.32 -10.57 3.28
CA LEU A 54 -5.88 -10.39 3.40
C LEU A 54 -5.47 -9.36 4.45
N GLU A 55 -6.42 -8.75 5.17
CA GLU A 55 -6.14 -7.73 6.18
C GLU A 55 -5.22 -6.62 5.64
N CYS A 56 -5.57 -6.11 4.45
CA CYS A 56 -4.93 -4.98 3.81
C CYS A 56 -5.99 -4.02 3.25
N ASN A 57 -5.59 -2.79 2.94
CA ASN A 57 -6.44 -1.90 2.16
C ASN A 57 -6.42 -2.30 0.68
N SER A 58 -7.52 -2.16 -0.05
CA SER A 58 -7.56 -2.54 -1.47
C SER A 58 -6.60 -1.72 -2.34
N SER A 59 -6.23 -0.50 -1.94
CA SER A 59 -5.19 0.28 -2.61
C SER A 59 -3.82 -0.43 -2.58
N ALA A 60 -3.53 -1.22 -1.55
CA ALA A 60 -2.30 -2.01 -1.46
C ALA A 60 -2.22 -3.10 -2.55
N LEU A 61 -3.36 -3.53 -3.10
CA LEU A 61 -3.43 -4.51 -4.18
C LEU A 61 -3.37 -3.89 -5.58
N ARG A 62 -3.38 -2.56 -5.69
CA ARG A 62 -3.34 -1.87 -6.98
C ARG A 62 -1.90 -1.66 -7.46
N SER A 63 -1.70 -1.77 -8.77
CA SER A 63 -0.49 -1.31 -9.46
C SER A 63 -0.64 0.17 -9.83
N HIS A 64 0.48 0.88 -9.72
CA HIS A 64 0.65 2.22 -10.27
C HIS A 64 1.43 2.07 -11.57
N ASP A 65 0.77 2.31 -12.70
CA ASP A 65 1.38 2.22 -14.03
C ASP A 65 2.03 3.56 -14.36
N LEU A 66 3.22 3.79 -13.80
CA LEU A 66 4.03 4.98 -14.07
C LEU A 66 4.96 4.65 -15.24
N LYS A 67 4.79 5.34 -16.37
CA LYS A 67 5.56 5.11 -17.61
C LYS A 67 6.89 5.85 -17.57
N ASN A 68 6.94 7.00 -16.91
CA ASN A 68 8.14 7.82 -16.79
C ASN A 68 8.07 8.73 -15.55
N ASN A 69 9.15 9.46 -15.29
CA ASN A 69 9.24 10.36 -14.13
C ASN A 69 8.22 11.52 -14.18
N PHE A 70 7.80 11.97 -15.37
CA PHE A 70 6.83 13.05 -15.50
C PHE A 70 5.45 12.66 -14.97
N ASP A 71 5.08 11.37 -15.00
CA ASP A 71 3.82 10.90 -14.42
C ASP A 71 3.80 11.15 -12.90
N ILE A 72 4.93 10.97 -12.21
CA ILE A 72 5.06 11.29 -10.79
C ILE A 72 4.93 12.80 -10.57
N TYR A 73 5.53 13.62 -11.43
CA TYR A 73 5.47 15.08 -11.29
C TYR A 73 4.04 15.59 -11.44
N GLN A 74 3.29 15.09 -12.42
CA GLN A 74 1.88 15.44 -12.59
C GLN A 74 1.04 15.02 -11.37
N ILE A 75 1.28 13.83 -10.82
CA ILE A 75 0.62 13.39 -9.57
C ILE A 75 0.94 14.34 -8.41
N ILE A 76 2.20 14.78 -8.25
CA ILE A 76 2.56 15.73 -7.19
C ILE A 76 1.85 17.07 -7.39
N PHE A 77 1.75 17.58 -8.63
CA PHE A 77 1.03 18.81 -8.93
C PHE A 77 -0.47 18.70 -8.65
N ASP A 78 -1.11 17.62 -9.06
CA ASP A 78 -2.54 17.36 -8.79
C ASP A 78 -2.85 17.27 -7.28
N LEU A 79 -1.85 16.85 -6.50
CA LEU A 79 -1.95 16.70 -5.04
C LEU A 79 -1.51 17.95 -4.27
N GLU A 80 -0.93 18.95 -4.94
CA GLU A 80 -0.28 20.10 -4.28
C GLU A 80 -1.23 20.85 -3.35
N GLU A 81 -2.42 21.22 -3.83
CA GLU A 81 -3.38 21.96 -3.02
C GLU A 81 -3.96 21.11 -1.89
N ARG A 82 -4.29 19.84 -2.18
CA ARG A 82 -4.94 18.94 -1.21
C ARG A 82 -4.02 18.60 -0.03
N PHE A 83 -2.75 18.38 -0.31
CA PHE A 83 -1.76 17.98 0.68
C PHE A 83 -0.88 19.15 1.16
N GLU A 84 -1.15 20.35 0.64
CA GLU A 84 -0.39 21.56 0.89
C GLU A 84 1.11 21.35 0.62
N PHE A 85 1.42 20.73 -0.52
CA PHE A 85 2.80 20.44 -0.87
C PHE A 85 3.57 21.71 -1.21
N ARG A 86 4.81 21.80 -0.69
CA ARG A 86 5.71 22.93 -0.95
C ARG A 86 7.14 22.42 -1.16
N PRO A 87 7.77 22.70 -2.31
CA PRO A 87 9.18 22.41 -2.49
C PRO A 87 10.04 23.42 -1.72
N ILE A 88 11.08 22.93 -1.05
CA ILE A 88 12.09 23.73 -0.36
C ILE A 88 13.47 23.22 -0.74
N ILE A 89 14.42 24.14 -0.92
CA ILE A 89 15.83 23.81 -1.16
C ILE A 89 16.66 24.54 -0.10
N GLU A 90 17.13 23.79 0.89
CA GLU A 90 17.97 24.31 1.97
C GLU A 90 19.29 23.53 2.02
N GLY A 91 20.42 24.26 2.05
CA GLY A 91 21.75 23.63 2.06
C GLY A 91 22.05 22.75 0.84
N GLY A 92 21.35 22.96 -0.28
CA GLY A 92 21.45 22.12 -1.48
C GLY A 92 20.63 20.82 -1.42
N ILE A 93 19.83 20.61 -0.38
CA ILE A 93 18.98 19.43 -0.22
C ILE A 93 17.55 19.78 -0.65
N PRO A 94 17.05 19.23 -1.78
CA PRO A 94 15.67 19.41 -2.18
C PRO A 94 14.75 18.59 -1.26
N SER A 95 13.71 19.22 -0.74
CA SER A 95 12.69 18.63 0.13
C SER A 95 11.29 18.98 -0.37
N LEU A 96 10.33 18.09 -0.16
CA LEU A 96 8.91 18.36 -0.37
C LEU A 96 8.24 18.33 1.00
N LEU A 97 7.74 19.48 1.45
CA LEU A 97 6.93 19.58 2.67
C LEU A 97 5.46 19.36 2.33
N GLY A 98 4.67 18.85 3.28
CA GLY A 98 3.20 18.80 3.20
C GLY A 98 2.59 19.35 4.49
N GLY A 99 1.55 20.17 4.37
CA GLY A 99 0.87 20.82 5.49
C GLY A 99 -0.39 20.09 5.97
N ASN A 100 -0.94 19.18 5.15
CA ASN A 100 -2.16 18.46 5.50
C ASN A 100 -1.95 17.55 6.74
N PRO A 101 -2.78 17.65 7.79
CA PRO A 101 -2.59 16.89 9.03
C PRO A 101 -2.57 15.37 8.86
N GLU A 102 -3.41 14.80 7.99
CA GLU A 102 -3.46 13.34 7.76
C GLU A 102 -2.18 12.84 7.08
N PHE A 103 -1.61 13.66 6.20
CA PHE A 103 -0.33 13.37 5.56
C PHE A 103 0.86 13.54 6.51
N ILE A 104 0.82 14.55 7.38
CA ILE A 104 1.82 14.71 8.45
C ILE A 104 1.79 13.49 9.37
N ASP A 105 0.61 13.05 9.82
CA ASP A 105 0.44 11.85 10.64
C ASP A 105 1.01 10.60 9.96
N PHE A 106 0.73 10.42 8.66
CA PHE A 106 1.32 9.35 7.85
C PHE A 106 2.86 9.41 7.83
N LEU A 107 3.45 10.59 7.56
CA LEU A 107 4.90 10.76 7.49
C LEU A 107 5.58 10.50 8.84
N VAL A 108 4.98 10.98 9.94
CA VAL A 108 5.48 10.73 11.31
C VAL A 108 5.49 9.24 11.60
N GLU A 109 4.38 8.54 11.34
CA GLU A 109 4.32 7.10 11.57
C GLU A 109 5.29 6.34 10.66
N TRP A 110 5.40 6.72 9.39
CA TRP A 110 6.35 6.08 8.47
C TRP A 110 7.80 6.27 8.92
N LYS A 111 8.16 7.47 9.39
CA LYS A 111 9.47 7.74 9.99
C LYS A 111 9.71 6.86 11.21
N GLU A 112 8.77 6.79 12.16
CA GLU A 112 8.90 5.94 13.35
C GLU A 112 9.16 4.47 12.98
N MET A 113 8.44 3.95 11.98
CA MET A 113 8.64 2.58 11.52
C MET A 113 10.01 2.38 10.87
N LYS A 114 10.52 3.38 10.14
CA LYS A 114 11.87 3.37 9.59
C LYS A 114 12.95 3.45 10.67
N ASP A 115 12.72 4.24 11.72
CA ASP A 115 13.65 4.37 12.85
C ASP A 115 13.69 3.07 13.66
N LYS A 116 12.54 2.45 13.96
CA LYS A 116 12.50 1.12 14.60
C LYS A 116 13.25 0.06 13.80
N HIS A 117 13.09 0.06 12.48
CA HIS A 117 13.81 -0.86 11.59
C HIS A 117 15.32 -0.59 11.61
N PHE A 118 15.74 0.67 11.59
CA PHE A 118 17.15 1.05 11.67
C PHE A 118 17.82 0.62 12.99
N HIS A 119 17.07 0.67 14.09
CA HIS A 119 17.53 0.22 15.41
C HIS A 119 17.30 -1.29 15.65
N GLU A 120 16.96 -2.07 14.61
CA GLU A 120 16.72 -3.51 14.69
C GLU A 120 15.59 -3.95 15.64
N GLU A 121 14.68 -3.03 16.00
CA GLU A 121 13.49 -3.32 16.82
C GLU A 121 12.41 -4.09 16.04
N ILE A 122 12.42 -3.95 14.70
CA ILE A 122 11.57 -4.69 13.78
C ILE A 122 12.38 -5.21 12.60
N THR A 123 11.95 -6.35 12.08
CA THR A 123 12.53 -7.00 10.92
C THR A 123 12.10 -6.35 9.60
N ASP A 124 12.80 -6.69 8.50
CA ASP A 124 12.38 -6.34 7.14
C ASP A 124 10.96 -6.81 6.82
N GLU A 125 10.59 -8.00 7.30
CA GLU A 125 9.26 -8.59 7.08
C GLU A 125 8.19 -7.80 7.83
N GLU A 126 8.45 -7.38 9.07
CA GLU A 126 7.52 -6.55 9.86
C GLU A 126 7.34 -5.15 9.27
N LEU A 127 8.41 -4.50 8.83
CA LEU A 127 8.31 -3.21 8.14
C LEU A 127 7.53 -3.34 6.82
N ARG A 128 7.79 -4.40 6.06
CA ARG A 128 7.08 -4.70 4.82
C ARG A 128 5.60 -4.99 5.07
N ASN A 129 5.30 -5.75 6.12
CA ASN A 129 3.95 -6.06 6.57
C ASN A 129 3.17 -4.78 6.91
N TRP A 130 3.79 -3.85 7.66
CA TRP A 130 3.17 -2.57 7.99
C TRP A 130 2.82 -1.76 6.73
N LYS A 131 3.75 -1.64 5.77
CA LYS A 131 3.49 -0.92 4.51
C LYS A 131 2.32 -1.50 3.72
N LEU A 132 2.21 -2.83 3.65
CA LEU A 132 1.14 -3.52 2.92
C LEU A 132 -0.19 -3.51 3.66
N SER A 133 -0.16 -3.35 4.99
CA SER A 133 -1.36 -3.24 5.83
C SER A 133 -1.86 -1.80 5.98
N TYR A 134 -1.07 -0.78 5.65
CA TYR A 134 -1.48 0.62 5.84
C TYR A 134 -2.77 0.94 5.04
N PRO A 135 -3.74 1.69 5.60
CA PRO A 135 -3.76 2.28 6.93
C PRO A 135 -4.33 1.37 8.04
N LEU A 136 -4.71 0.11 7.78
CA LEU A 136 -5.39 -0.72 8.78
C LEU A 136 -4.60 -0.97 10.08
N LYS A 137 -3.27 -0.87 10.02
CA LYS A 137 -2.36 -0.96 11.19
C LYS A 137 -1.89 0.40 11.71
N SER A 138 -2.35 1.49 11.10
CA SER A 138 -1.96 2.83 11.51
C SER A 138 -2.58 3.19 12.85
N LYS A 139 -1.78 3.82 13.72
CA LYS A 139 -2.25 4.35 15.00
C LYS A 139 -3.21 5.55 14.82
N HIS A 140 -3.23 6.15 13.63
CA HIS A 140 -4.07 7.30 13.27
C HIS A 140 -5.34 6.90 12.50
N TYR A 141 -5.51 5.61 12.14
CA TYR A 141 -6.63 5.17 11.32
C TYR A 141 -7.94 5.13 12.11
N LYS A 142 -8.91 5.96 11.69
CA LYS A 142 -10.30 5.95 12.18
C LYS A 142 -11.17 5.24 11.13
N LYS A 143 -11.86 4.17 11.53
CA LYS A 143 -12.80 3.43 10.68
C LYS A 143 -14.05 4.24 10.36
#